data_AF-U5S1Z8-F1
#
_entry.id   AF-U5S1Z8-F1
#
_cell.length_a   1.000
_cell.length_b   1.000
_cell.length_c   1.000
_cell.angle_alpha   90.00
_cell.angle_beta   90.00
_cell.angle_gamma   90.00
#
_symmetry.space_group_name_H-M   'P 1'
#
loop_
_entity.id
_entity.type
_entity.pdbx_description
1 polymer ?
#
loop_
_entity_poly.entity_id
_entity_poly.type
_entity_poly.pdbx_seq_one_letter_code
_entity_poly.pdbx_strand_id
1 'polypeptide(L)'
;LGEHTRTGDCVAHPRMGFRNKCAAVTTDLPLVADKPIDFGMLDFCRVCMKCAVECPSKAISPDKEPVEMNGYLRWNSDYKKCAVFRCSNEEGVNCGRCMKV
;
A
#
# COMPACT_ATOMS: atom_id res chain seq x y z
N LEU A 1 10.28 4.20 -7.38
CA LEU A 1 9.35 5.36 -7.50
C LEU A 1 8.76 5.81 -6.16
N GLY A 2 8.71 4.96 -5.13
CA GLY A 2 8.10 5.31 -3.85
C GLY A 2 8.54 4.35 -2.75
N GLU A 3 7.98 4.55 -1.56
CA GLU A 3 8.19 3.70 -0.39
C GLU A 3 6.94 2.90 -0.01
N HIS A 4 7.15 1.75 0.62
CA HIS A 4 6.07 0.91 1.15
C HIS A 4 5.24 1.66 2.19
N THR A 5 3.93 1.42 2.18
CA THR A 5 2.98 2.04 3.12
C THR A 5 2.34 1.01 4.04
N ARG A 6 1.64 1.49 5.07
CA ARG A 6 0.81 0.68 5.99
C ARG A 6 -0.20 -0.24 5.30
N THR A 7 -0.67 0.08 4.09
CA THR A 7 -1.63 -0.79 3.39
C THR A 7 -1.00 -2.13 2.98
N GLY A 8 0.33 -2.24 2.99
CA GLY A 8 1.08 -3.45 2.64
C GLY A 8 1.29 -3.56 1.13
N ASP A 9 0.20 -3.54 0.35
CA ASP A 9 0.23 -3.77 -1.11
C ASP A 9 0.24 -2.48 -1.93
N CYS A 10 0.50 -1.33 -1.32
CA CYS A 10 0.63 -0.05 -2.04
C CYS A 10 1.90 0.70 -1.64
N VAL A 11 2.46 1.39 -2.62
CA VAL A 11 3.65 2.23 -2.51
C VAL A 11 3.25 3.69 -2.69
N ALA A 12 3.76 4.58 -1.84
CA ALA A 12 3.50 6.01 -1.94
C ALA A 12 4.62 6.72 -2.72
N HIS A 13 4.24 7.51 -3.71
CA HIS A 13 5.12 8.41 -4.43
C HIS A 13 5.17 9.78 -3.72
N PRO A 14 6.35 10.43 -3.58
CA PRO A 14 6.50 11.66 -2.78
C PRO A 14 5.60 12.83 -3.24
N ARG A 15 5.22 12.88 -4.53
CA ARG A 15 4.36 13.94 -5.08
C ARG A 15 2.88 13.56 -5.23
N MET A 16 2.57 12.27 -5.30
CA MET A 16 1.22 11.79 -5.64
C MET A 16 0.60 10.97 -4.50
N GLY A 17 1.33 10.72 -3.42
CA GLY A 17 1.01 9.70 -2.44
C GLY A 17 0.89 8.33 -3.12
N PHE A 18 0.07 7.45 -2.56
CA PHE A 18 -0.24 6.15 -3.16
C PHE A 18 -1.46 6.20 -4.08
N ARG A 19 -1.82 7.40 -4.60
CA ARG A 19 -2.90 7.62 -5.58
C ARG A 19 -2.39 7.42 -7.01
N ASN A 20 -1.88 6.23 -7.30
CA ASN A 20 -1.34 5.87 -8.61
C ASN A 20 -1.66 4.40 -8.95
N LYS A 21 -1.54 4.07 -10.23
CA LYS A 21 -1.50 2.69 -10.73
C LYS A 21 -0.21 2.52 -11.49
N CYS A 22 0.52 1.46 -11.19
CA CYS A 22 1.78 1.14 -11.83
C CYS A 22 1.58 0.10 -12.92
N ALA A 23 2.33 0.24 -14.00
CA ALA A 23 2.54 -0.77 -15.03
C ALA A 23 4.04 -0.90 -15.26
N ALA A 24 4.48 -2.05 -15.76
CA ALA A 24 5.88 -2.32 -16.04
C ALA A 24 6.03 -2.95 -17.42
N VAL A 25 7.14 -2.65 -18.09
CA VAL A 25 7.59 -3.30 -19.31
C VAL A 25 8.99 -3.84 -19.04
N THR A 26 9.20 -5.12 -19.33
CA THR A 26 10.52 -5.76 -19.25
C THR A 26 11.17 -5.74 -20.63
N THR A 27 12.47 -5.50 -20.69
CA THR A 27 13.23 -5.44 -21.95
C THR A 27 14.69 -5.84 -21.71
N ASP A 28 15.33 -6.38 -22.73
CA ASP A 28 16.78 -6.69 -22.73
C ASP A 28 17.64 -5.47 -23.13
N LEU A 29 17.01 -4.32 -23.43
CA LEU A 29 17.72 -3.08 -23.72
C LEU A 29 18.61 -2.71 -22.51
N PRO A 30 19.92 -2.43 -22.70
CA PRO A 30 20.77 -1.99 -21.60
C PRO A 30 20.34 -0.60 -21.12
N LEU A 31 19.82 -0.54 -19.90
CA LEU A 31 19.35 0.68 -19.23
C LEU A 31 20.09 0.87 -17.91
N VAL A 32 20.25 2.13 -17.48
CA VAL A 32 20.79 2.47 -16.17
C VAL A 32 19.66 2.40 -15.14
N ALA A 33 19.84 1.60 -14.08
CA ALA A 33 18.85 1.47 -13.03
C ALA A 33 18.82 2.72 -12.12
N ASP A 34 17.60 3.17 -11.80
CA ASP A 34 17.39 4.19 -10.77
C ASP A 34 17.70 3.67 -9.37
N LYS A 35 17.96 4.59 -8.44
CA LYS A 35 18.16 4.28 -7.02
C LYS A 35 16.83 4.24 -6.25
N PRO A 36 16.72 3.43 -5.18
CA PRO A 36 15.65 3.56 -4.20
C PRO A 36 15.60 4.97 -3.59
N ILE A 37 14.44 5.32 -3.02
CA ILE A 37 14.24 6.59 -2.33
C ILE A 37 13.84 6.36 -0.88
N ASP A 38 14.16 7.32 -0.03
CA ASP A 38 13.72 7.42 1.35
C ASP A 38 13.26 8.87 1.61
N PHE A 39 11.98 9.01 1.90
CA PHE A 39 11.28 10.23 2.27
C PHE A 39 10.48 10.04 3.58
N GLY A 40 10.85 9.04 4.39
CA GLY A 40 10.32 8.83 5.74
C GLY A 40 8.92 8.20 5.80
N MET A 41 8.51 7.44 4.78
CA MET A 41 7.16 6.84 4.76
C MET A 41 6.97 5.78 5.86
N LEU A 42 8.02 5.03 6.20
CA LEU A 42 7.99 4.04 7.28
C LEU A 42 7.61 4.70 8.62
N ASP A 43 8.33 5.76 9.00
CA ASP A 43 8.11 6.46 10.26
C ASP A 43 6.77 7.19 10.28
N PHE A 44 6.37 7.79 9.16
CA PHE A 44 5.04 8.38 9.03
C PHE A 44 3.92 7.34 9.23
N CYS A 45 4.07 6.15 8.63
CA CYS A 45 3.07 5.09 8.72
C CYS A 45 2.93 4.54 10.15
N ARG A 46 4.00 4.48 10.95
CA ARG A 46 3.98 4.04 12.36
C ARG A 46 3.02 4.85 13.23
N VAL A 47 2.83 6.14 12.93
CA VAL A 47 2.01 7.05 13.74
C VAL A 47 0.65 7.40 13.11
N CYS A 48 0.54 7.42 11.78
CA CYS A 48 -0.63 7.96 11.09
C CYS A 48 -1.92 7.15 11.28
N MET A 49 -1.88 5.83 11.08
CA MET A 49 -3.01 4.88 11.24
C MET A 49 -4.29 5.13 10.42
N LYS A 50 -4.42 6.25 9.71
CA LYS A 50 -5.68 6.71 9.13
C LYS A 50 -6.32 5.71 8.16
N CYS A 51 -5.54 5.10 7.29
CA CYS A 51 -6.04 4.08 6.36
C CYS A 51 -6.57 2.82 7.07
N ALA A 52 -5.99 2.43 8.21
CA ALA A 52 -6.46 1.30 9.00
C ALA A 52 -7.78 1.62 9.72
N VAL A 53 -7.90 2.83 10.27
CA VAL A 53 -9.13 3.31 10.91
C VAL A 53 -10.28 3.38 9.91
N GLU A 54 -10.03 3.94 8.73
CA GLU A 54 -11.05 4.23 7.71
C GLU A 54 -11.37 3.04 6.79
N CYS A 55 -10.65 1.92 6.90
CA CYS A 55 -10.92 0.74 6.10
C CYS A 55 -12.31 0.16 6.43
N PRO A 56 -13.27 0.13 5.48
CA PRO A 56 -14.62 -0.34 5.77
C PRO A 56 -14.65 -1.80 6.21
N SER A 57 -13.81 -2.63 5.61
CA SER A 57 -13.70 -4.04 5.96
C SER A 57 -12.70 -4.32 7.07
N LYS A 58 -12.03 -3.30 7.65
CA LYS A 58 -10.99 -3.49 8.69
C LYS A 58 -9.95 -4.55 8.27
N ALA A 59 -9.49 -4.45 7.03
CA ALA A 59 -8.52 -5.37 6.44
C ALA A 59 -7.06 -4.92 6.67
N ILE A 60 -6.83 -3.62 6.86
CA ILE A 60 -5.48 -3.07 7.00
C ILE A 60 -4.97 -3.25 8.43
N SER A 61 -3.73 -3.72 8.60
CA SER A 61 -3.13 -3.99 9.91
C SER A 61 -3.09 -2.72 10.79
N PRO A 62 -3.56 -2.82 12.06
CA PRO A 62 -3.45 -1.75 13.05
C PRO A 62 -2.11 -1.78 13.82
N ASP A 63 -1.18 -2.68 13.46
CA ASP A 63 0.07 -2.85 14.20
C ASP A 63 0.99 -1.66 13.97
N LYS A 64 1.65 -1.16 15.02
CA LYS A 64 2.55 -0.01 14.87
C LYS A 64 3.74 -0.36 13.99
N GLU A 65 4.35 -1.51 14.22
CA GLU A 65 5.51 -1.98 13.48
C GLU A 65 5.13 -2.91 12.33
N PRO A 66 5.83 -2.84 11.19
CA PRO A 66 5.75 -3.88 10.18
C PRO A 66 6.38 -5.17 10.72
N VAL A 67 5.98 -6.31 10.15
CA VAL A 67 6.56 -7.61 10.49
C VAL A 67 7.12 -8.25 9.23
N GLU A 68 8.02 -9.21 9.40
CA GLU A 68 8.57 -9.95 8.28
C GLU A 68 7.51 -10.86 7.66
N MET A 69 7.39 -10.81 6.34
CA MET A 69 6.59 -11.73 5.55
C MET A 69 7.32 -12.05 4.26
N ASN A 70 7.58 -13.32 4.00
CA ASN A 70 8.29 -13.78 2.80
C ASN A 70 9.64 -13.08 2.57
N GLY A 71 10.40 -12.84 3.66
CA GLY A 71 11.76 -12.30 3.61
C GLY A 71 11.87 -10.78 3.47
N TYR A 72 10.77 -10.02 3.65
CA TYR A 72 10.82 -8.56 3.72
C TYR A 72 9.84 -8.00 4.75
N LEU A 73 10.15 -6.82 5.29
CA LEU A 73 9.33 -6.12 6.26
C LEU A 73 8.14 -5.43 5.59
N ARG A 74 6.94 -5.67 6.10
CA ARG A 74 5.71 -5.00 5.64
C ARG A 74 4.60 -5.04 6.69
N TRP A 75 3.62 -4.16 6.55
CA TRP A 75 2.34 -4.33 7.23
C TRP A 75 1.48 -5.35 6.46
N ASN A 76 0.98 -6.36 7.18
CA ASN A 76 0.24 -7.47 6.59
C ASN A 76 -1.25 -7.23 6.70
N SER A 77 -1.83 -6.61 5.66
CA SER A 77 -3.27 -6.49 5.52
C SER A 77 -3.91 -7.84 5.15
N ASP A 78 -5.11 -8.10 5.65
CA ASP A 78 -5.95 -9.23 5.23
C ASP A 78 -6.50 -8.98 3.82
N TYR A 79 -5.75 -9.43 2.82
CA TYR A 79 -6.09 -9.28 1.41
C TYR A 79 -7.36 -10.04 1.02
N LYS A 80 -7.71 -11.14 1.71
CA LYS A 80 -8.94 -11.89 1.45
C LYS A 80 -10.15 -11.04 1.86
N LYS A 81 -10.09 -10.44 3.05
CA LYS A 81 -11.13 -9.54 3.55
C LYS A 81 -11.28 -8.28 2.68
N CYS A 82 -10.16 -7.75 2.19
CA CYS A 82 -10.16 -6.66 1.21
C CYS A 82 -10.82 -7.07 -0.12
N ALA A 83 -10.44 -8.22 -0.67
CA ALA A 83 -10.95 -8.73 -1.94
C ALA A 83 -12.46 -9.02 -1.88
N VAL A 84 -12.93 -9.71 -0.83
CA VAL A 84 -14.35 -9.95 -0.60
C VAL A 84 -15.11 -8.63 -0.58
N PHE A 85 -14.69 -7.66 0.24
CA PHE A 85 -15.35 -6.36 0.31
C PHE A 85 -15.38 -5.65 -1.06
N ARG A 86 -14.24 -5.62 -1.77
CA ARG A 86 -14.16 -4.98 -3.10
C ARG A 86 -15.10 -5.62 -4.12
N CYS A 87 -15.31 -6.92 -4.05
CA CYS A 87 -16.07 -7.67 -5.05
C CYS A 87 -17.55 -7.84 -4.69
N SER A 88 -17.91 -7.81 -3.40
CA SER A 88 -19.25 -8.18 -2.94
C SER A 88 -19.99 -7.08 -2.19
N ASN A 89 -19.41 -5.90 -1.98
CA ASN A 89 -20.17 -4.79 -1.39
C ASN A 89 -21.26 -4.33 -2.37
N GLU A 90 -22.48 -4.15 -1.89
CA GLU A 90 -23.65 -3.75 -2.70
C GLU A 90 -23.79 -2.23 -2.85
N GLU A 91 -23.05 -1.46 -2.04
CA GLU A 91 -23.12 0.01 -1.98
C GLU A 91 -22.17 0.72 -2.97
N GLY A 92 -21.45 -0.03 -3.80
CA GLY A 92 -20.49 0.54 -4.74
C GLY A 92 -19.77 -0.49 -5.61
N VAL A 93 -18.84 0.01 -6.43
CA VAL A 93 -18.01 -0.83 -7.31
C VAL A 93 -16.57 -0.75 -6.84
N ASN A 94 -15.97 -1.89 -6.47
CA ASN A 94 -14.63 -1.95 -5.89
C ASN A 94 -14.53 -1.17 -4.55
N CYS A 95 -13.30 -0.88 -4.14
CA CYS A 95 -12.98 0.02 -3.05
C CYS A 95 -11.61 0.64 -3.31
N GLY A 96 -11.47 1.90 -2.91
CA GLY A 96 -10.21 2.63 -2.89
C GLY A 96 -10.15 3.61 -1.72
N ARG A 97 -10.94 3.35 -0.66
CA ARG A 97 -11.10 4.26 0.49
C ARG A 97 -9.75 4.61 1.12
N CYS A 98 -8.85 3.63 1.24
CA CYS A 98 -7.50 3.86 1.75
C CYS A 98 -6.76 4.93 0.94
N MET A 99 -6.82 4.93 -0.40
CA MET A 99 -6.17 5.94 -1.25
C MET A 99 -6.74 7.34 -1.09
N LYS A 100 -7.99 7.47 -0.60
CA LYS A 100 -8.69 8.75 -0.47
C LYS A 100 -8.36 9.47 0.84
N VAL A 101 -8.08 8.73 1.92
CA VAL A 101 -8.03 9.26 3.29
C VAL A 101 -6.66 9.78 3.67
#